data_AF-A0A816VXD6-F1
#
_entry.id   AF-A0A816VXD6-F1
#
_cell.length_a   1.000
_cell.length_b   1.000
_cell.length_c   1.000
_cell.angle_alpha   90.00
_cell.angle_beta   90.00
_cell.angle_gamma   90.00
#
_symmetry.space_group_name_H-M   'P 1'
#
loop_
_entity.id
_entity.type
_entity.pdbx_description
1 polymer ?
#
loop_
_entity_poly.entity_id
_entity_poly.type
_entity_poly.pdbx_seq_one_letter_code
_entity_poly.pdbx_strand_id
1 'polypeptide(L)'
;MADEEDELQETELSYDQKKEIAKWFLLNAPAGEINYVAKDLKEVLSDEEVYNEAAMEAFPVYNKSHMICLEMPSRAGEVIVSSYSEITENEYLDPRTAQVAIVDHVKQICSKVRPAYDEELPSSYIEEFRSALDAEIQRYVSESYPKGVSTVNCVKGKDADGPETDFELVVLITARKLSPQNFCNGSWRSVWHIDFQDESQVLDIKGKVQVGAHYFEEGNVELDAKKEFQDSTIFQSADDCAIAIANIIRHHETEYLGALEVAYSKLPDNTFKDLRRKLPVTRTLFPWQNTLQFSLTREVEKELGLGNSRNDWLFGLEIHVKAMYNKLVFTNRKMEKDCVQTAHLFKVPNVLSSVKDVKPKGMRDSSSLRSCLMTSFFYNY
;
A
#
# COMPACT_ATOMS: atom_id res chain seq x y z
N MET A 1 3.62 -27.13 -52.93
CA MET A 1 2.79 -27.78 -51.90
C MET A 1 3.77 -28.23 -50.83
N ALA A 2 3.74 -27.76 -49.60
CA ALA A 2 2.80 -26.88 -48.91
C ALA A 2 3.60 -26.16 -47.82
N ASP A 3 3.48 -24.84 -47.75
CA ASP A 3 3.82 -24.08 -46.55
C ASP A 3 2.55 -24.13 -45.68
N GLU A 4 2.49 -25.08 -44.75
CA GLU A 4 1.48 -25.08 -43.69
C GLU A 4 2.06 -24.23 -42.55
N GLU A 5 1.68 -22.95 -42.55
CA GLU A 5 1.79 -22.08 -41.38
C GLU A 5 0.90 -22.67 -40.29
N ASP A 6 1.53 -23.23 -39.24
CA ASP A 6 0.88 -23.51 -37.96
C ASP A 6 0.43 -22.17 -37.34
N GLU A 7 -0.70 -21.63 -37.80
CA GLU A 7 -1.46 -20.61 -37.08
C GLU A 7 -1.97 -21.25 -35.78
N LEU A 8 -1.25 -21.02 -34.68
CA LEU A 8 -1.78 -21.18 -33.33
C LEU A 8 -3.10 -20.41 -33.27
N GLN A 9 -4.23 -21.12 -33.31
CA GLN A 9 -5.54 -20.52 -33.06
C GLN A 9 -5.48 -19.82 -31.69
N GLU A 10 -5.47 -18.49 -31.71
CA GLU A 10 -5.65 -17.69 -30.51
C GLU A 10 -7.01 -18.06 -29.94
N THR A 11 -7.01 -18.84 -28.85
CA THR A 11 -8.22 -19.17 -28.12
C THR A 11 -8.78 -17.88 -27.54
N GLU A 12 -9.82 -17.33 -28.16
CA GLU A 12 -10.54 -16.17 -27.64
C GLU A 12 -11.09 -16.48 -26.25
N LEU A 13 -10.84 -15.57 -25.31
CA LEU A 13 -11.37 -15.66 -23.94
C LEU A 13 -12.90 -15.62 -23.95
N SER A 14 -13.52 -16.45 -23.12
CA SER A 14 -14.97 -16.41 -22.92
C SER A 14 -15.43 -15.11 -22.25
N TYR A 15 -16.72 -14.80 -22.37
CA TYR A 15 -17.34 -13.66 -21.67
C TYR A 15 -17.02 -13.64 -20.18
N ASP A 16 -17.26 -14.77 -19.50
CA ASP A 16 -17.01 -14.90 -18.05
C ASP A 16 -15.53 -14.74 -17.70
N GLN A 17 -14.63 -15.29 -18.52
CA GLN A 17 -13.19 -15.13 -18.30
C GLN A 17 -12.74 -13.66 -18.44
N LYS A 18 -13.24 -12.96 -19.47
CA LYS A 18 -12.97 -11.53 -19.66
C LYS A 18 -13.47 -10.72 -18.47
N LYS A 19 -14.68 -11.01 -17.99
CA LYS A 19 -15.29 -10.35 -16.82
C LYS A 19 -14.46 -10.56 -15.55
N GLU A 20 -14.08 -11.80 -15.24
CA GLU A 20 -13.29 -12.12 -14.05
C GLU A 20 -11.89 -11.48 -14.09
N ILE A 21 -11.25 -11.45 -15.26
CA ILE A 21 -9.96 -10.76 -15.45
C ILE A 21 -10.12 -9.24 -15.26
N ALA A 22 -11.16 -8.65 -15.85
CA ALA A 22 -11.46 -7.23 -15.70
C ALA A 22 -11.71 -6.84 -14.23
N LYS A 23 -12.52 -7.63 -13.53
CA LYS A 23 -12.78 -7.48 -12.10
C LYS A 23 -11.50 -7.61 -11.28
N TRP A 24 -10.65 -8.59 -11.60
CA TRP A 24 -9.36 -8.78 -10.92
C TRP A 24 -8.45 -7.56 -11.06
N PHE A 25 -8.34 -6.96 -12.26
CA PHE A 25 -7.56 -5.73 -12.45
C PHE A 25 -8.07 -4.57 -11.61
N LEU A 26 -9.39 -4.37 -11.55
CA LEU A 26 -10.01 -3.30 -10.76
C LEU A 26 -9.79 -3.50 -9.25
N LEU A 27 -9.91 -4.74 -8.76
CA LEU A 27 -9.73 -5.06 -7.34
C LEU A 27 -8.28 -4.91 -6.86
N ASN A 28 -7.31 -5.12 -7.76
CA ASN A 28 -5.88 -5.01 -7.46
C ASN A 28 -5.29 -3.64 -7.82
N ALA A 29 -6.12 -2.65 -8.16
CA ALA A 29 -5.64 -1.30 -8.40
C ALA A 29 -4.96 -0.73 -7.13
N PRO A 30 -3.83 -0.02 -7.24
CA PRO A 30 -3.22 0.64 -6.10
C PRO A 30 -4.16 1.68 -5.47
N ALA A 31 -3.93 2.02 -4.20
CA ALA A 31 -4.78 2.94 -3.45
C ALA A 31 -4.85 4.32 -4.13
N GLY A 32 -6.06 4.72 -4.53
CA GLY A 32 -6.32 5.99 -5.19
C GLY A 32 -6.13 5.98 -6.72
N GLU A 33 -5.91 4.82 -7.31
CA GLU A 33 -5.60 4.69 -8.74
C GLU A 33 -6.64 3.92 -9.56
N ILE A 34 -7.69 3.39 -8.92
CA ILE A 34 -8.73 2.61 -9.60
C ILE A 34 -9.34 3.31 -10.82
N ASN A 35 -9.53 4.63 -10.78
CA ASN A 35 -10.08 5.37 -11.92
C ASN A 35 -9.15 5.40 -13.14
N TYR A 36 -7.82 5.37 -12.92
CA TYR A 36 -6.85 5.25 -14.01
C TYR A 36 -6.86 3.83 -14.58
N VAL A 37 -6.82 2.82 -13.69
CA VAL A 37 -6.90 1.41 -14.09
C VAL A 37 -8.19 1.11 -14.85
N ALA A 38 -9.33 1.63 -14.39
CA ALA A 38 -10.62 1.46 -15.03
C ALA A 38 -10.66 2.07 -16.43
N LYS A 39 -10.06 3.25 -16.61
CA LYS A 39 -9.94 3.89 -17.92
C LYS A 39 -9.10 3.04 -18.88
N ASP A 40 -7.92 2.60 -18.44
CA ASP A 40 -7.02 1.79 -19.28
C ASP A 40 -7.65 0.43 -19.60
N LEU A 41 -8.32 -0.19 -18.62
CA LEU A 41 -9.03 -1.45 -18.80
C LEU A 41 -10.17 -1.33 -19.82
N LYS A 42 -10.91 -0.22 -19.80
CA LYS A 42 -11.97 0.04 -20.79
C LYS A 42 -11.40 0.09 -22.22
N GLU A 43 -10.24 0.70 -22.40
CA GLU A 43 -9.54 0.77 -23.69
C GLU A 43 -9.01 -0.60 -24.13
N VAL A 44 -8.40 -1.36 -23.22
CA VAL A 44 -7.82 -2.70 -23.51
C VAL A 44 -8.90 -3.73 -23.80
N LEU A 45 -9.99 -3.75 -23.03
CA LEU A 45 -11.03 -4.76 -23.16
C LEU A 45 -11.87 -4.58 -24.43
N SER A 46 -12.13 -3.33 -24.84
CA SER A 46 -12.94 -2.99 -26.02
C SER A 46 -14.34 -3.62 -26.04
N ASP A 47 -14.87 -3.99 -24.87
CA ASP A 47 -16.21 -4.55 -24.65
C ASP A 47 -16.87 -3.79 -23.50
N GLU A 48 -17.83 -2.93 -23.81
CA GLU A 48 -18.48 -2.08 -22.81
C GLU A 48 -19.40 -2.85 -21.87
N GLU A 49 -20.02 -3.93 -22.33
CA GLU A 49 -20.97 -4.71 -21.53
C GLU A 49 -20.22 -5.46 -20.42
N VAL A 50 -19.16 -6.18 -20.80
CA VAL A 50 -18.28 -6.88 -19.85
C VAL A 50 -17.64 -5.89 -18.87
N TYR A 51 -17.16 -4.74 -19.36
CA TYR A 51 -16.56 -3.71 -18.52
C TYR A 51 -17.56 -3.17 -17.48
N ASN A 52 -18.77 -2.82 -17.90
CA ASN A 52 -19.76 -2.22 -17.02
C ASN A 52 -20.17 -3.19 -15.90
N GLU A 53 -20.39 -4.46 -16.22
CA GLU A 53 -20.67 -5.49 -15.21
C GLU A 53 -19.49 -5.68 -14.24
N ALA A 54 -18.27 -5.80 -14.77
CA ALA A 54 -17.07 -5.96 -13.93
C ALA A 54 -16.86 -4.74 -13.01
N ALA A 55 -17.09 -3.53 -13.51
CA ALA A 55 -16.98 -2.30 -12.73
C ALA A 55 -18.06 -2.22 -11.64
N MET A 56 -19.32 -2.53 -11.95
CA MET A 56 -20.40 -2.55 -10.97
C MET A 56 -20.12 -3.52 -9.81
N GLU A 57 -19.49 -4.67 -10.08
CA GLU A 57 -19.12 -5.62 -9.03
C GLU A 57 -17.82 -5.26 -8.29
N ALA A 58 -16.82 -4.70 -8.99
CA ALA A 58 -15.50 -4.47 -8.42
C ALA A 58 -15.43 -3.20 -7.56
N PHE A 59 -16.05 -2.10 -7.99
CA PHE A 59 -15.94 -0.81 -7.29
C PHE A 59 -16.47 -0.85 -5.85
N PRO A 60 -17.61 -1.49 -5.53
CA PRO A 60 -18.07 -1.62 -4.15
C PRO A 60 -17.07 -2.35 -3.25
N VAL A 61 -16.52 -3.47 -3.74
CA VAL A 61 -15.52 -4.26 -3.00
C VAL A 61 -14.21 -3.49 -2.84
N TYR A 62 -13.76 -2.81 -3.89
CA TYR A 62 -12.57 -1.97 -3.84
C TYR A 62 -12.73 -0.82 -2.85
N ASN A 63 -13.84 -0.07 -2.93
CA ASN A 63 -14.09 1.10 -2.08
C ASN A 63 -14.14 0.71 -0.60
N LYS A 64 -14.81 -0.41 -0.26
CA LYS A 64 -14.89 -0.94 1.11
C LYS A 64 -13.53 -1.42 1.62
N SER A 65 -12.80 -2.20 0.82
CA SER A 65 -11.49 -2.72 1.22
C SER A 65 -10.46 -1.60 1.41
N HIS A 66 -10.51 -0.55 0.57
CA HIS A 66 -9.62 0.61 0.66
C HIS A 66 -10.08 1.68 1.66
N MET A 67 -11.24 1.48 2.32
CA MET A 67 -11.83 2.44 3.27
C MET A 67 -11.78 3.88 2.74
N ILE A 68 -12.29 4.08 1.52
CA ILE A 68 -12.24 5.39 0.89
C ILE A 68 -13.08 6.39 1.71
N CYS A 69 -12.60 7.63 1.79
CA CYS A 69 -13.32 8.73 2.42
C CYS A 69 -14.00 9.56 1.33
N LEU A 70 -15.30 9.77 1.48
CA LEU A 70 -16.10 10.56 0.57
C LEU A 70 -16.70 11.77 1.29
N GLU A 71 -16.53 12.95 0.73
CA GLU A 71 -17.11 14.18 1.28
C GLU A 71 -18.63 14.15 1.10
N MET A 72 -19.35 14.39 2.21
CA MET A 72 -20.80 14.50 2.20
C MET A 72 -21.24 15.86 1.62
N PRO A 73 -22.30 15.91 0.80
CA PRO A 73 -22.92 17.14 0.34
C PRO A 73 -23.12 18.17 1.45
N SER A 74 -23.02 19.46 1.09
CA SER A 74 -23.12 20.59 2.01
C SER A 74 -22.01 20.68 3.06
N ARG A 75 -20.88 19.97 2.86
CA ARG A 75 -19.74 19.92 3.80
C ARG A 75 -20.15 19.40 5.18
N ALA A 76 -21.08 18.44 5.21
CA ALA A 76 -21.56 17.83 6.45
C ALA A 76 -20.51 16.92 7.13
N GLY A 77 -19.39 16.64 6.45
CA GLY A 77 -18.31 15.80 6.94
C GLY A 77 -17.79 14.88 5.83
N GLU A 78 -17.04 13.86 6.23
CA GLU A 78 -16.59 12.78 5.36
C GLU A 78 -17.11 11.45 5.91
N VAL A 79 -17.60 10.58 5.02
CA VAL A 79 -18.00 9.22 5.37
C VAL A 79 -16.91 8.24 4.96
N ILE A 80 -16.61 7.27 5.82
CA ILE A 80 -15.74 6.13 5.48
C ILE A 80 -16.61 5.00 4.92
N VAL A 81 -16.32 4.62 3.67
CA VAL A 81 -16.99 3.51 2.99
C VAL A 81 -16.35 2.20 3.48
N SER A 82 -17.09 1.43 4.28
CA SER A 82 -16.60 0.16 4.83
C SER A 82 -17.75 -0.83 5.03
N SER A 83 -17.43 -2.12 5.19
CA SER A 83 -18.42 -3.13 5.55
C SER A 83 -19.00 -2.95 6.96
N TYR A 84 -18.31 -2.22 7.84
CA TYR A 84 -18.74 -2.00 9.23
C TYR A 84 -19.71 -0.82 9.38
N SER A 85 -19.76 0.06 8.38
CA SER A 85 -20.69 1.18 8.29
C SER A 85 -21.82 0.94 7.27
N GLU A 86 -21.83 -0.20 6.59
CA GLU A 86 -22.78 -0.55 5.52
C GLU A 86 -24.16 -0.89 6.11
N ILE A 87 -25.20 -0.13 5.73
CA ILE A 87 -26.61 -0.43 6.05
C ILE A 87 -27.23 -1.22 4.90
N THR A 88 -27.05 -0.72 3.68
CA THR A 88 -27.42 -1.39 2.42
C THR A 88 -26.26 -1.24 1.44
N GLU A 89 -26.35 -1.88 0.27
CA GLU A 89 -25.26 -1.91 -0.74
C GLU A 89 -24.64 -0.54 -1.07
N ASN A 90 -25.43 0.54 -1.02
CA ASN A 90 -25.00 1.90 -1.35
C ASN A 90 -25.13 2.89 -0.18
N GLU A 91 -25.54 2.45 1.00
CA GLU A 91 -25.83 3.32 2.15
C GLU A 91 -24.85 3.06 3.29
N TYR A 92 -24.16 4.13 3.73
CA TYR A 92 -23.12 4.06 4.74
C TYR A 92 -23.42 5.02 5.89
N LEU A 93 -23.49 4.49 7.11
CA LEU A 93 -23.70 5.25 8.33
C LEU A 93 -22.44 6.02 8.73
N ASP A 94 -22.63 7.30 9.08
CA ASP A 94 -21.70 8.06 9.91
C ASP A 94 -22.32 8.24 11.30
N PRO A 95 -21.92 7.42 12.30
CA PRO A 95 -22.47 7.46 13.65
C PRO A 95 -22.26 8.81 14.34
N ARG A 96 -21.19 9.55 13.99
CA ARG A 96 -20.87 10.83 14.64
C ARG A 96 -21.89 11.91 14.32
N THR A 97 -22.34 11.98 13.06
CA THR A 97 -23.31 12.98 12.61
C THR A 97 -24.74 12.44 12.58
N ALA A 98 -24.93 11.15 12.88
CA ALA A 98 -26.19 10.42 12.72
C ALA A 98 -26.77 10.58 11.31
N GLN A 99 -25.89 10.50 10.30
CA GLN A 99 -26.24 10.62 8.89
C GLN A 99 -25.92 9.34 8.14
N VAL A 100 -26.69 9.07 7.09
CA VAL A 100 -26.45 7.98 6.15
C VAL A 100 -26.15 8.56 4.78
N ALA A 101 -24.94 8.28 4.31
CA ALA A 101 -24.44 8.69 3.01
C ALA A 101 -24.84 7.67 1.93
N ILE A 102 -25.39 8.16 0.81
CA ILE A 102 -25.77 7.34 -0.34
C ILE A 102 -24.67 7.49 -1.41
N VAL A 103 -23.92 6.43 -1.63
CA VAL A 103 -22.68 6.42 -2.42
C VAL A 103 -22.94 5.90 -3.84
N ASP A 104 -22.43 6.61 -4.84
CA ASP A 104 -22.23 6.07 -6.19
C ASP A 104 -20.82 5.46 -6.24
N HIS A 105 -20.75 4.12 -6.17
CA HIS A 105 -19.47 3.41 -6.07
C HIS A 105 -18.55 3.63 -7.27
N VAL A 106 -19.10 3.62 -8.48
CA VAL A 106 -18.33 3.76 -9.72
C VAL A 106 -17.80 5.19 -9.86
N LYS A 107 -18.61 6.19 -9.55
CA LYS A 107 -18.16 7.60 -9.57
C LYS A 107 -17.33 7.98 -8.35
N GLN A 108 -17.32 7.16 -7.30
CA GLN A 108 -16.70 7.44 -6.00
C GLN A 108 -17.14 8.80 -5.44
N ILE A 109 -18.46 9.04 -5.38
CA ILE A 109 -19.04 10.26 -4.81
C ILE A 109 -20.16 9.92 -3.83
N CYS A 110 -20.29 10.73 -2.78
CA CYS A 110 -21.51 10.76 -1.98
C CYS A 110 -22.57 11.59 -2.71
N SER A 111 -23.59 10.93 -3.22
CA SER A 111 -24.62 11.56 -4.06
C SER A 111 -25.66 12.33 -3.24
N LYS A 112 -26.03 11.77 -2.08
CA LYS A 112 -27.09 12.28 -1.19
C LYS A 112 -26.79 11.85 0.25
N VAL A 113 -27.42 12.55 1.18
CA VAL A 113 -27.39 12.23 2.61
C VAL A 113 -28.81 12.21 3.13
N ARG A 114 -29.11 11.26 4.01
CA ARG A 114 -30.35 11.23 4.81
C ARG A 114 -30.00 11.15 6.30
N PRO A 115 -30.87 11.59 7.21
CA PRO A 115 -30.74 11.25 8.63
C PRO A 115 -30.79 9.74 8.82
N ALA A 116 -30.06 9.23 9.82
CA ALA A 116 -30.20 7.85 10.27
C ALA A 116 -31.57 7.65 10.93
N TYR A 117 -32.13 6.45 10.79
CA TYR A 117 -33.31 6.03 11.54
C TYR A 117 -32.90 5.56 12.94
N ASP A 118 -33.81 5.64 13.91
CA ASP A 118 -33.54 5.23 15.29
C ASP A 118 -33.07 3.75 15.37
N GLU A 119 -33.59 2.88 14.52
CA GLU A 119 -33.22 1.46 14.43
C GLU A 119 -31.79 1.22 13.88
N GLU A 120 -31.21 2.22 13.20
CA GLU A 120 -29.86 2.17 12.63
C GLU A 120 -28.80 2.65 13.65
N LEU A 121 -29.22 3.31 14.72
CA LEU A 121 -28.36 3.88 15.75
C LEU A 121 -28.25 2.95 16.97
N PRO A 122 -27.14 2.99 17.71
CA PRO A 122 -27.01 2.26 18.96
C PRO A 122 -27.93 2.83 20.04
N SER A 123 -28.23 2.02 21.05
CA SER A 123 -28.92 2.45 22.28
C SER A 123 -28.17 3.59 22.97
N SER A 124 -28.86 4.31 23.86
CA SER A 124 -28.23 5.40 24.63
C SER A 124 -27.07 4.91 25.50
N TYR A 125 -27.09 3.65 25.96
CA TYR A 125 -26.02 3.07 26.76
C TYR A 125 -24.77 2.84 25.91
N ILE A 126 -24.92 2.24 24.73
CA ILE A 126 -23.79 1.99 23.81
C ILE A 126 -23.26 3.29 23.21
N GLU A 127 -24.12 4.28 22.95
CA GLU A 127 -23.71 5.58 22.43
C GLU A 127 -22.79 6.34 23.40
N GLU A 128 -22.91 6.14 24.72
CA GLU A 128 -22.00 6.71 25.71
C GLU A 128 -20.56 6.22 25.49
N PHE A 129 -20.38 4.90 25.35
CA PHE A 129 -19.07 4.30 25.06
C PHE A 129 -18.55 4.67 23.68
N ARG A 130 -19.42 4.63 22.66
CA ARG A 130 -19.04 4.95 21.27
C ARG A 130 -18.59 6.40 21.14
N SER A 131 -19.32 7.34 21.75
CA SER A 131 -19.01 8.77 21.68
C SER A 131 -17.75 9.15 22.45
N ALA A 132 -17.55 8.61 23.66
CA ALA A 132 -16.32 8.79 24.43
C ALA A 132 -15.10 8.27 23.66
N LEU A 133 -15.20 7.06 23.09
CA LEU A 133 -14.13 6.47 22.29
C LEU A 133 -13.86 7.28 21.01
N ASP A 134 -14.89 7.70 20.29
CA ASP A 134 -14.74 8.50 19.07
C ASP A 134 -14.02 9.82 19.33
N ALA A 135 -14.28 10.49 20.46
CA ALA A 135 -13.60 11.72 20.84
C ALA A 135 -12.08 11.50 21.06
N GLU A 136 -11.70 10.45 21.80
CA GLU A 136 -10.28 10.15 22.03
C GLU A 136 -9.55 9.70 20.75
N ILE A 137 -10.21 8.90 19.90
CA ILE A 137 -9.65 8.50 18.62
C ILE A 137 -9.51 9.70 17.68
N GLN A 138 -10.49 10.59 17.61
CA GLN A 138 -10.40 11.80 16.79
C GLN A 138 -9.21 12.66 17.22
N ARG A 139 -8.99 12.81 18.54
CA ARG A 139 -7.82 13.50 19.08
C ARG A 139 -6.53 12.82 18.64
N TYR A 140 -6.40 11.52 18.86
CA TYR A 140 -5.23 10.73 18.43
C TYR A 140 -4.96 10.88 16.91
N VAL A 141 -5.99 10.77 16.09
CA VAL A 141 -5.87 10.82 14.64
C VAL A 141 -5.45 12.20 14.16
N SER A 142 -5.99 13.27 14.76
CA SER A 142 -5.60 14.64 14.43
C SER A 142 -4.15 14.96 14.77
N GLU A 143 -3.59 14.33 15.81
CA GLU A 143 -2.20 14.46 16.22
C GLU A 143 -1.24 13.66 15.32
N SER A 144 -1.67 12.48 14.85
CA SER A 144 -0.77 11.49 14.25
C SER A 144 -0.85 11.40 12.73
N TYR A 145 -2.00 11.72 12.14
CA TYR A 145 -2.27 11.52 10.72
C TYR A 145 -2.68 12.84 10.03
N PRO A 146 -1.82 13.45 9.22
CA PRO A 146 -2.20 14.59 8.40
C PRO A 146 -3.34 14.20 7.44
N LYS A 147 -4.54 14.77 7.64
CA LYS A 147 -5.78 14.40 6.91
C LYS A 147 -6.24 12.95 7.16
N GLY A 148 -5.96 12.41 8.35
CA GLY A 148 -6.59 11.18 8.79
C GLY A 148 -8.07 11.38 9.08
N VAL A 149 -8.86 10.35 8.80
CA VAL A 149 -10.28 10.28 9.12
C VAL A 149 -10.51 9.03 9.97
N SER A 150 -11.38 9.15 10.97
CA SER A 150 -11.80 8.02 11.80
C SER A 150 -13.31 7.95 11.96
N THR A 151 -13.80 6.75 12.21
CA THR A 151 -15.17 6.50 12.65
C THR A 151 -15.21 5.32 13.63
N VAL A 152 -16.19 5.32 14.52
CA VAL A 152 -16.43 4.25 15.50
C VAL A 152 -17.85 3.73 15.30
N ASN A 153 -17.98 2.48 14.85
CA ASN A 153 -19.26 1.84 14.57
C ASN A 153 -19.57 0.78 15.63
N CYS A 154 -20.85 0.59 15.93
CA CYS A 154 -21.31 -0.56 16.69
C CYS A 154 -21.72 -1.67 15.72
N VAL A 155 -21.12 -2.85 15.84
CA VAL A 155 -21.34 -3.98 14.90
C VAL A 155 -22.10 -5.14 15.54
N LYS A 156 -22.14 -5.18 16.88
CA LYS A 156 -22.85 -6.21 17.66
C LYS A 156 -23.39 -5.59 18.95
N GLY A 157 -24.58 -6.01 19.36
CA GLY A 157 -25.18 -5.57 20.63
C GLY A 157 -25.73 -4.15 20.61
N LYS A 158 -26.12 -3.62 19.44
CA LYS A 158 -26.60 -2.24 19.29
C LYS A 158 -27.82 -1.90 20.17
N ASP A 159 -28.66 -2.88 20.46
CA ASP A 159 -29.90 -2.73 21.24
C ASP A 159 -29.68 -3.00 22.75
N ALA A 160 -28.42 -3.10 23.21
CA ALA A 160 -28.11 -3.34 24.61
C ALA A 160 -28.44 -2.11 25.47
N ASP A 161 -29.43 -2.21 26.35
CA ASP A 161 -29.93 -1.09 27.17
C ASP A 161 -29.28 -0.99 28.57
N GLY A 162 -28.24 -1.78 28.84
CA GLY A 162 -27.53 -1.73 30.12
C GLY A 162 -26.41 -2.77 30.27
N PRO A 163 -25.70 -2.75 31.41
CA PRO A 163 -24.73 -3.76 31.78
C PRO A 163 -25.47 -5.09 31.97
N GLU A 164 -25.13 -6.10 31.16
CA GLU A 164 -25.60 -7.50 31.14
C GLU A 164 -25.48 -8.09 29.73
N THR A 165 -25.28 -7.26 28.70
CA THR A 165 -25.16 -7.69 27.30
C THR A 165 -23.83 -7.26 26.69
N ASP A 166 -23.09 -8.22 26.16
CA ASP A 166 -21.86 -7.96 25.42
C ASP A 166 -22.14 -7.20 24.12
N PHE A 167 -21.29 -6.24 23.81
CA PHE A 167 -21.36 -5.47 22.56
C PHE A 167 -19.98 -5.31 21.94
N GLU A 168 -19.95 -4.97 20.65
CA GLU A 168 -18.71 -4.80 19.90
C GLU A 168 -18.70 -3.45 19.20
N LEU A 169 -17.62 -2.70 19.44
CA LEU A 169 -17.31 -1.48 18.71
C LEU A 169 -16.14 -1.74 17.75
N VAL A 170 -16.23 -1.15 16.55
CA VAL A 170 -15.16 -1.19 15.55
C VAL A 170 -14.70 0.22 15.25
N VAL A 171 -13.42 0.48 15.55
CA VAL A 171 -12.75 1.73 15.21
C VAL A 171 -12.07 1.57 13.85
N LEU A 172 -12.40 2.47 12.93
CA LEU A 172 -11.76 2.58 11.62
C LEU A 172 -10.91 3.83 11.60
N ILE A 173 -9.64 3.70 11.22
CA ILE A 173 -8.73 4.82 10.97
C ILE A 173 -8.20 4.68 9.55
N THR A 174 -8.32 5.72 8.76
CA THR A 174 -7.80 5.76 7.40
C THR A 174 -7.07 7.07 7.17
N ALA A 175 -5.89 6.99 6.58
CA ALA A 175 -5.12 8.16 6.19
C ALA A 175 -4.49 7.89 4.82
N ARG A 176 -4.52 8.91 3.96
CA ARG A 176 -4.12 8.76 2.57
C ARG A 176 -3.39 10.00 2.10
N LYS A 177 -2.28 9.79 1.40
CA LYS A 177 -1.60 10.82 0.64
C LYS A 177 -1.48 10.38 -0.80
N LEU A 178 -2.31 10.98 -1.64
CA LEU A 178 -2.27 10.78 -3.07
C LEU A 178 -1.50 11.94 -3.71
N SER A 179 -0.44 11.61 -4.44
CA SER A 179 0.41 12.60 -5.09
C SER A 179 0.84 12.10 -6.48
N PRO A 180 -0.12 11.90 -7.41
CA PRO A 180 0.17 11.37 -8.75
C PRO A 180 1.16 12.24 -9.54
N GLN A 181 1.15 13.55 -9.33
CA GLN A 181 2.13 14.49 -9.90
C GLN A 181 3.58 14.25 -9.45
N ASN A 182 3.79 13.55 -8.33
CA ASN A 182 5.09 13.11 -7.84
C ASN A 182 5.23 11.58 -7.96
N PHE A 183 4.40 10.94 -8.79
CA PHE A 183 4.44 9.51 -9.08
C PHE A 183 4.37 8.61 -7.84
N CYS A 184 3.56 9.00 -6.86
CA CYS A 184 3.60 8.38 -5.54
C CYS A 184 2.30 8.50 -4.78
N ASN A 185 1.80 7.37 -4.30
CA ASN A 185 0.61 7.26 -3.48
C ASN A 185 0.92 6.44 -2.25
N GLY A 186 0.29 6.78 -1.13
CA GLY A 186 0.37 6.01 0.10
C GLY A 186 -0.94 5.99 0.84
N SER A 187 -1.15 4.90 1.58
CA SER A 187 -2.34 4.63 2.37
C SER A 187 -1.96 3.96 3.68
N TRP A 188 -2.65 4.38 4.73
CA TRP A 188 -2.63 3.77 6.04
C TRP A 188 -4.07 3.44 6.41
N ARG A 189 -4.31 2.20 6.83
CA ARG A 189 -5.63 1.68 7.16
C ARG A 189 -5.52 0.86 8.43
N SER A 190 -6.29 1.21 9.44
CA SER A 190 -6.38 0.44 10.68
C SER A 190 -7.83 0.11 10.99
N VAL A 191 -8.06 -1.13 11.40
CA VAL A 191 -9.34 -1.63 11.88
C VAL A 191 -9.11 -2.24 13.24
N TRP A 192 -9.80 -1.76 14.25
CA TRP A 192 -9.70 -2.24 15.62
C TRP A 192 -11.09 -2.70 16.08
N HIS A 193 -11.19 -3.98 16.41
CA HIS A 193 -12.36 -4.59 17.05
C HIS A 193 -12.18 -4.53 18.56
N ILE A 194 -13.22 -4.05 19.25
CA ILE A 194 -13.25 -3.93 20.70
C ILE A 194 -14.49 -4.67 21.20
N ASP A 195 -14.25 -5.84 21.77
CA ASP A 195 -15.27 -6.71 22.35
C ASP A 195 -15.44 -6.36 23.84
N PHE A 196 -16.57 -5.76 24.20
CA PHE A 196 -16.94 -5.44 25.59
C PHE A 196 -17.64 -6.64 26.21
N GLN A 197 -16.97 -7.32 27.14
CA GLN A 197 -17.51 -8.49 27.84
C GLN A 197 -17.89 -8.11 29.27
N ASP A 198 -19.19 -7.99 29.53
CA ASP A 198 -19.67 -7.53 30.84
C ASP A 198 -19.48 -8.59 31.92
N GLU A 199 -19.75 -9.87 31.63
CA GLU A 199 -19.61 -10.95 32.63
C GLU A 199 -18.17 -11.12 33.14
N SER A 200 -17.18 -11.02 32.25
CA SER A 200 -15.77 -11.17 32.59
C SER A 200 -15.12 -9.86 33.04
N GLN A 201 -15.80 -8.71 32.84
CA GLN A 201 -15.27 -7.36 33.04
C GLN A 201 -13.96 -7.13 32.26
N VAL A 202 -13.84 -7.76 31.08
CA VAL A 202 -12.69 -7.68 30.19
C VAL A 202 -13.09 -7.02 28.88
N LEU A 203 -12.16 -6.22 28.35
CA LEU A 203 -12.24 -5.63 27.04
C LEU A 203 -11.20 -6.28 26.13
N ASP A 204 -11.62 -7.09 25.17
CA ASP A 204 -10.72 -7.73 24.21
C ASP A 204 -10.54 -6.84 22.98
N ILE A 205 -9.30 -6.53 22.63
CA ILE A 205 -8.94 -5.61 21.54
C ILE A 205 -8.18 -6.38 20.47
N LYS A 206 -8.70 -6.38 19.24
CA LYS A 206 -8.06 -7.01 18.07
C LYS A 206 -7.85 -5.98 16.99
N GLY A 207 -6.59 -5.71 16.65
CA GLY A 207 -6.20 -4.71 15.67
C GLY A 207 -5.69 -5.32 14.38
N LYS A 208 -5.93 -4.64 13.26
CA LYS A 208 -5.33 -4.94 11.97
C LYS A 208 -4.91 -3.64 11.31
N VAL A 209 -3.61 -3.50 11.06
CA VAL A 209 -3.02 -2.34 10.39
C VAL A 209 -2.49 -2.79 9.03
N GLN A 210 -2.82 -2.02 7.99
CA GLN A 210 -2.36 -2.20 6.63
C GLN A 210 -1.74 -0.90 6.11
N VAL A 211 -0.52 -1.00 5.60
CA VAL A 211 0.25 0.10 5.03
C VAL A 211 0.53 -0.22 3.58
N GLY A 212 0.04 0.66 2.70
CA GLY A 212 0.24 0.56 1.27
C GLY A 212 1.01 1.76 0.74
N ALA A 213 1.96 1.54 -0.16
CA ALA A 213 2.58 2.62 -0.92
C ALA A 213 2.95 2.17 -2.32
N HIS A 214 2.81 3.07 -3.28
CA HIS A 214 3.07 2.81 -4.70
C HIS A 214 3.88 3.97 -5.26
N TYR A 215 5.04 3.67 -5.83
CA TYR A 215 5.92 4.63 -6.49
C TYR A 215 6.17 4.19 -7.93
N PHE A 216 5.89 5.08 -8.88
CA PHE A 216 5.81 4.74 -10.30
C PHE A 216 6.57 5.70 -11.23
N GLU A 217 7.64 6.33 -10.74
CA GLU A 217 8.55 7.13 -11.58
C GLU A 217 9.62 6.21 -12.18
N GLU A 218 9.63 6.08 -13.51
CA GLU A 218 10.62 5.26 -14.25
C GLU A 218 10.73 3.79 -13.78
N GLY A 219 9.65 3.27 -13.17
CA GLY A 219 9.54 1.91 -12.66
C GLY A 219 8.19 1.70 -11.99
N ASN A 220 7.96 0.52 -11.40
CA ASN A 220 6.84 0.26 -10.50
C ASN A 220 7.39 -0.40 -9.23
N VAL A 221 7.22 0.25 -8.08
CA VAL A 221 7.59 -0.28 -6.77
C VAL A 221 6.40 -0.13 -5.82
N GLU A 222 5.99 -1.26 -5.26
CA GLU A 222 4.89 -1.33 -4.30
C GLU A 222 5.36 -1.85 -2.94
N LEU A 223 4.76 -1.31 -1.89
CA LEU A 223 4.79 -1.82 -0.53
C LEU A 223 3.37 -2.19 -0.13
N ASP A 224 3.16 -3.44 0.24
CA ASP A 224 1.96 -3.93 0.92
C ASP A 224 2.38 -4.62 2.21
N ALA A 225 2.20 -3.95 3.34
CA ALA A 225 2.54 -4.45 4.67
C ALA A 225 1.29 -4.57 5.53
N LYS A 226 1.15 -5.70 6.21
CA LYS A 226 -0.01 -6.00 7.07
C LYS A 226 0.47 -6.56 8.40
N LYS A 227 -0.15 -6.13 9.49
CA LYS A 227 0.11 -6.65 10.83
C LYS A 227 -1.17 -6.72 11.64
N GLU A 228 -1.33 -7.82 12.35
CA GLU A 228 -2.44 -8.05 13.28
C GLU A 228 -1.92 -8.00 14.72
N PHE A 229 -2.77 -7.48 15.60
CA PHE A 229 -2.50 -7.21 17.01
C PHE A 229 -3.63 -7.78 17.85
N GLN A 230 -3.29 -8.18 19.08
CA GLN A 230 -4.24 -8.61 20.08
C GLN A 230 -3.79 -8.08 21.43
N ASP A 231 -4.72 -7.48 22.16
CA ASP A 231 -4.51 -6.93 23.50
C ASP A 231 -5.80 -7.05 24.31
N SER A 232 -5.73 -6.76 25.59
CA SER A 232 -6.90 -6.76 26.48
C SER A 232 -6.73 -5.73 27.59
N THR A 233 -7.83 -5.10 28.00
CA THR A 233 -7.86 -4.19 29.15
C THR A 233 -9.09 -4.45 30.01
N ILE A 234 -9.24 -3.71 31.10
CA ILE A 234 -10.34 -3.84 32.05
C ILE A 234 -11.55 -3.06 31.51
N PHE A 235 -12.74 -3.64 31.63
CA PHE A 235 -13.99 -2.93 31.35
C PHE A 235 -14.34 -2.03 32.56
N GLN A 236 -14.43 -0.72 32.33
CA GLN A 236 -14.67 0.31 33.35
C GLN A 236 -15.70 1.34 32.84
N SER A 237 -15.61 2.60 33.29
CA SER A 237 -16.44 3.70 32.78
C SER A 237 -16.15 3.97 31.30
N ALA A 238 -17.10 4.60 30.59
CA ALA A 238 -16.94 4.92 29.17
C ALA A 238 -15.68 5.78 28.90
N ASP A 239 -15.44 6.79 29.73
CA ASP A 239 -14.27 7.68 29.59
C ASP A 239 -12.94 6.93 29.85
N ASP A 240 -12.88 6.11 30.89
CA ASP A 240 -11.66 5.36 31.22
C ASP A 240 -11.34 4.32 30.14
N CYS A 241 -12.37 3.61 29.65
CA CYS A 241 -12.24 2.70 28.52
C CYS A 241 -11.75 3.42 27.28
N ALA A 242 -12.35 4.56 26.92
CA ALA A 242 -11.96 5.35 25.76
C ALA A 242 -10.46 5.74 25.78
N ILE A 243 -9.99 6.24 26.93
CA ILE A 243 -8.58 6.63 27.12
C ILE A 243 -7.66 5.41 27.01
N ALA A 244 -8.02 4.29 27.66
CA ALA A 244 -7.24 3.06 27.63
C ALA A 244 -7.11 2.50 26.20
N ILE A 245 -8.23 2.37 25.49
CA ILE A 245 -8.28 1.87 24.10
C ILE A 245 -7.45 2.76 23.17
N ALA A 246 -7.64 4.09 23.23
CA ALA A 246 -6.90 5.01 22.37
C ALA A 246 -5.39 4.95 22.62
N ASN A 247 -4.95 4.75 23.87
CA ASN A 247 -3.53 4.58 24.19
C ASN A 247 -2.97 3.25 23.69
N ILE A 248 -3.73 2.16 23.78
CA ILE A 248 -3.35 0.84 23.23
C ILE A 248 -3.18 0.96 21.71
N ILE A 249 -4.16 1.53 21.01
CA ILE A 249 -4.09 1.77 19.56
C ILE A 249 -2.87 2.61 19.20
N ARG A 250 -2.68 3.75 19.87
CA ARG A 250 -1.52 4.64 19.66
C ARG A 250 -0.21 3.88 19.85
N HIS A 251 -0.09 3.06 20.89
CA HIS A 251 1.12 2.30 21.19
C HIS A 251 1.47 1.32 20.08
N HIS A 252 0.53 0.44 19.72
CA HIS A 252 0.74 -0.58 18.68
C HIS A 252 1.02 0.03 17.30
N GLU A 253 0.30 1.09 16.92
CA GLU A 253 0.53 1.77 15.64
C GLU A 253 1.90 2.46 15.59
N THR A 254 2.32 3.10 16.69
CA THR A 254 3.64 3.74 16.80
C THR A 254 4.76 2.71 16.76
N GLU A 255 4.63 1.60 17.49
CA GLU A 255 5.62 0.53 17.49
C GLU A 255 5.75 -0.09 16.10
N TYR A 256 4.62 -0.35 15.43
CA TYR A 256 4.62 -0.93 14.10
C TYR A 256 5.28 -0.02 13.07
N LEU A 257 4.99 1.28 13.11
CA LEU A 257 5.66 2.26 12.26
C LEU A 257 7.18 2.27 12.50
N GLY A 258 7.62 2.32 13.76
CA GLY A 258 9.04 2.27 14.11
C GLY A 258 9.71 0.97 13.64
N ALA A 259 9.01 -0.16 13.75
CA ALA A 259 9.49 -1.45 13.25
C ALA A 259 9.65 -1.46 11.73
N LEU A 260 8.70 -0.87 10.98
CA LEU A 260 8.80 -0.72 9.52
C LEU A 260 9.99 0.16 9.14
N GLU A 261 10.19 1.30 9.81
CA GLU A 261 11.35 2.18 9.59
C GLU A 261 12.68 1.45 9.77
N VAL A 262 12.81 0.72 10.88
CA VAL A 262 14.00 -0.06 11.19
C VAL A 262 14.20 -1.17 10.15
N ALA A 263 13.15 -1.87 9.73
CA ALA A 263 13.24 -2.91 8.70
C ALA A 263 13.74 -2.33 7.37
N TYR A 264 13.15 -1.23 6.90
CA TYR A 264 13.56 -0.58 5.65
C TYR A 264 14.97 0.03 5.71
N SER A 265 15.41 0.50 6.88
CA SER A 265 16.78 0.99 7.05
C SER A 265 17.82 -0.12 6.85
N LYS A 266 17.48 -1.37 7.18
CA LYS A 266 18.38 -2.55 7.13
C LYS A 266 18.38 -3.28 5.78
N LEU A 267 17.35 -3.12 4.95
CA LEU A 267 17.23 -3.82 3.66
C LEU A 267 18.45 -3.64 2.71
N PRO A 268 19.02 -2.42 2.53
CA PRO A 268 20.12 -2.22 1.59
C PRO A 268 21.42 -2.94 1.99
N ASP A 269 21.69 -3.05 3.29
CA ASP A 269 22.95 -3.56 3.82
C ASP A 269 22.94 -5.08 4.05
N ASN A 270 21.75 -5.66 4.16
CA ASN A 270 21.55 -7.09 4.36
C ASN A 270 20.98 -7.74 3.08
N THR A 271 19.66 -7.80 2.95
CA THR A 271 18.97 -8.59 1.92
C THR A 271 19.35 -8.22 0.49
N PHE A 272 19.42 -6.91 0.14
CA PHE A 272 19.75 -6.51 -1.23
C PHE A 272 21.21 -6.76 -1.58
N LYS A 273 22.10 -6.69 -0.59
CA LYS A 273 23.53 -6.97 -0.77
C LYS A 273 23.78 -8.46 -1.05
N ASP A 274 23.01 -9.33 -0.40
CA ASP A 274 23.07 -10.78 -0.61
C ASP A 274 22.52 -11.17 -1.98
N LEU A 275 21.49 -10.47 -2.47
CA LEU A 275 20.95 -10.68 -3.82
C LEU A 275 21.93 -10.23 -4.91
N ARG A 276 22.43 -8.99 -4.82
CA ARG A 276 23.40 -8.45 -5.78
C ARG A 276 24.33 -7.46 -5.10
N ARG A 277 25.61 -7.80 -5.09
CA ARG A 277 26.64 -6.90 -4.61
C ARG A 277 26.79 -5.70 -5.56
N LYS A 278 26.98 -4.50 -5.00
CA LYS A 278 27.34 -3.30 -5.77
C LYS A 278 28.62 -3.48 -6.59
N LEU A 279 29.58 -4.26 -6.06
CA LEU A 279 30.82 -4.63 -6.73
C LEU A 279 31.11 -6.12 -6.54
N PRO A 280 31.83 -6.75 -7.48
CA PRO A 280 32.41 -8.07 -7.28
C PRO A 280 33.21 -8.19 -5.97
N VAL A 281 33.53 -9.42 -5.55
CA VAL A 281 34.32 -9.67 -4.33
C VAL A 281 35.66 -8.93 -4.35
N THR A 282 36.25 -8.78 -5.53
CA THR A 282 37.49 -8.04 -5.78
C THR A 282 37.40 -6.54 -5.50
N ARG A 283 36.20 -5.99 -5.30
CA ARG A 283 35.93 -4.54 -5.17
C ARG A 283 36.40 -3.71 -6.37
N THR A 284 36.46 -4.33 -7.54
CA THR A 284 36.79 -3.68 -8.82
C THR A 284 35.73 -3.98 -9.85
N LEU A 285 35.53 -3.07 -10.81
CA LEU A 285 34.65 -3.34 -11.95
C LEU A 285 35.17 -4.54 -12.74
N PHE A 286 34.24 -5.30 -13.33
CA PHE A 286 34.59 -6.45 -14.12
C PHE A 286 35.38 -6.01 -15.38
N PRO A 287 36.61 -6.50 -15.58
CA PRO A 287 37.43 -6.08 -16.71
C PRO A 287 37.00 -6.80 -18.00
N TRP A 288 35.98 -6.27 -18.66
CA TRP A 288 35.42 -6.83 -19.90
C TRP A 288 36.44 -6.99 -21.05
N GLN A 289 37.54 -6.22 -21.03
CA GLN A 289 38.58 -6.28 -22.06
C GLN A 289 39.52 -7.49 -21.91
N ASN A 290 39.62 -8.07 -20.71
CA ASN A 290 40.56 -9.15 -20.39
C ASN A 290 39.83 -10.41 -19.89
N THR A 291 38.68 -10.74 -20.45
CA THR A 291 37.87 -11.92 -20.07
C THR A 291 38.63 -13.24 -20.20
N LEU A 292 39.56 -13.34 -21.15
CA LEU A 292 40.41 -14.52 -21.36
C LEU A 292 41.40 -14.80 -20.21
N GLN A 293 41.67 -13.82 -19.34
CA GLN A 293 42.51 -14.02 -18.16
C GLN A 293 41.80 -14.81 -17.05
N PHE A 294 40.47 -14.90 -17.09
CA PHE A 294 39.63 -15.60 -16.12
C PHE A 294 39.18 -16.99 -16.61
N SER A 295 39.99 -17.64 -17.46
CA SER A 295 39.73 -19.04 -17.84
C SER A 295 39.79 -19.93 -16.61
N LEU A 296 38.60 -20.28 -16.08
CA LEU A 296 38.43 -21.19 -14.94
C LEU A 296 39.16 -22.51 -15.16
N THR A 297 39.19 -23.00 -16.40
CA THR A 297 39.91 -24.22 -16.77
C THR A 297 41.40 -24.10 -16.46
N ARG A 298 42.01 -22.95 -16.77
CA ARG A 298 43.45 -22.73 -16.57
C ARG A 298 43.83 -22.49 -15.11
N GLU A 299 42.93 -21.94 -14.30
CA GLU A 299 43.12 -21.81 -12.85
C GLU A 299 42.90 -23.14 -12.12
N VAL A 300 41.86 -23.91 -12.50
CA VAL A 300 41.59 -25.23 -11.93
C VAL A 300 42.69 -26.25 -12.31
N GLU A 301 43.18 -26.25 -13.55
CA GLU A 301 44.33 -27.08 -13.96
C GLU A 301 45.60 -26.75 -13.17
N LYS A 302 45.79 -25.47 -12.83
CA LYS A 302 46.95 -25.00 -12.07
C LYS A 302 46.84 -25.34 -10.57
N GLU A 303 45.67 -25.21 -9.98
CA GLU A 303 45.39 -25.57 -8.57
C GLU A 303 45.38 -27.10 -8.35
N LEU A 304 44.84 -27.87 -9.30
CA LEU A 304 44.86 -29.35 -9.26
C LEU A 304 46.21 -29.96 -9.68
N GLY A 305 47.21 -29.14 -10.02
CA GLY A 305 48.54 -29.62 -10.42
C GLY A 305 48.54 -30.43 -11.72
N LEU A 306 47.50 -30.31 -12.55
CA LEU A 306 47.39 -30.96 -13.86
C LEU A 306 48.19 -30.17 -14.92
N GLY A 307 49.43 -29.83 -14.59
CA GLY A 307 50.38 -29.27 -15.53
C GLY A 307 50.97 -30.39 -16.39
N ASN A 308 50.66 -30.35 -17.69
CA ASN A 308 51.27 -31.15 -18.77
C ASN A 308 50.93 -32.65 -18.81
N SER A 309 49.78 -32.97 -19.38
CA SER A 309 49.76 -34.03 -20.40
C SER A 309 48.96 -33.55 -21.61
N ARG A 310 49.68 -33.20 -22.68
CA ARG A 310 49.09 -33.08 -24.02
C ARG A 310 48.38 -34.39 -24.33
N ASN A 311 47.10 -34.35 -24.72
CA ASN A 311 46.45 -35.32 -25.62
C ASN A 311 45.12 -34.74 -26.17
N ASP A 312 45.20 -34.17 -27.37
CA ASP A 312 44.39 -34.54 -28.55
C ASP A 312 42.84 -34.60 -28.54
N TRP A 313 42.13 -33.77 -27.79
CA TRP A 313 40.66 -33.67 -27.94
C TRP A 313 40.09 -32.27 -28.27
N LEU A 314 40.93 -31.29 -28.62
CA LEU A 314 40.53 -29.89 -28.79
C LEU A 314 39.84 -29.52 -30.12
N PHE A 315 39.44 -30.48 -30.97
CA PHE A 315 38.72 -30.15 -32.21
C PHE A 315 37.18 -30.12 -32.10
N GLY A 316 36.60 -30.45 -30.93
CA GLY A 316 35.14 -30.61 -30.79
C GLY A 316 34.35 -29.42 -30.21
N LEU A 317 34.98 -28.52 -29.44
CA LEU A 317 34.24 -27.53 -28.63
C LEU A 317 34.18 -26.11 -29.22
N GLU A 318 34.99 -25.81 -30.23
CA GLU A 318 35.11 -24.46 -30.80
C GLU A 318 33.89 -24.04 -31.65
N ILE A 319 33.01 -24.99 -31.98
CA ILE A 319 31.81 -24.74 -32.80
C ILE A 319 30.61 -24.28 -31.97
N HIS A 320 30.50 -24.63 -30.69
CA HIS A 320 29.29 -24.32 -29.89
C HIS A 320 29.27 -22.91 -29.27
N VAL A 321 30.41 -22.27 -29.05
CA VAL A 321 30.46 -20.93 -28.42
C VAL A 321 30.17 -19.82 -29.43
N LYS A 322 30.48 -20.03 -30.72
CA LYS A 322 30.23 -19.02 -31.78
C LYS A 322 28.74 -18.82 -32.09
N ALA A 323 27.89 -19.81 -31.83
CA ALA A 323 26.45 -19.70 -32.06
C ALA A 323 25.74 -18.79 -31.04
N MET A 324 26.25 -18.65 -29.81
CA MET A 324 25.68 -17.74 -28.81
C MET A 324 26.05 -16.27 -29.04
N TYR A 325 27.13 -16.00 -29.78
CA TYR A 325 27.64 -14.63 -29.95
C TYR A 325 26.84 -13.78 -30.95
N ASN A 326 25.93 -14.38 -31.72
CA ASN A 326 25.15 -13.68 -32.75
C ASN A 326 23.68 -13.42 -32.38
N LYS A 327 23.27 -13.60 -31.12
CA LYS A 327 21.86 -13.36 -30.72
C LYS A 327 21.62 -12.36 -29.59
N LEU A 328 22.63 -11.62 -29.12
CA LEU A 328 22.42 -10.61 -28.08
C LEU A 328 23.16 -9.31 -28.39
N VAL A 329 22.58 -8.48 -29.26
CA VAL A 329 22.93 -7.06 -29.38
C VAL A 329 21.64 -6.24 -29.61
N PHE A 330 21.43 -5.26 -28.71
CA PHE A 330 20.39 -4.21 -28.63
C PHE A 330 19.00 -4.68 -28.13
N THR A 331 18.52 -4.22 -26.97
CA THR A 331 18.38 -2.80 -26.57
C THR A 331 18.60 -2.60 -25.07
N ASN A 332 19.58 -1.75 -24.70
CA ASN A 332 19.40 -0.76 -23.63
C ASN A 332 20.58 0.21 -23.64
N ARG A 333 20.39 1.39 -24.23
CA ARG A 333 21.27 2.55 -24.09
C ARG A 333 20.47 3.68 -23.44
N LYS A 334 20.58 3.79 -22.10
CA LYS A 334 20.70 5.04 -21.33
C LYS A 334 20.39 4.72 -19.87
N MET A 335 21.42 4.56 -19.06
CA MET A 335 21.41 4.94 -17.65
C MET A 335 22.83 4.78 -17.13
N GLU A 336 23.70 5.70 -17.52
CA GLU A 336 25.02 5.83 -16.90
C GLU A 336 25.53 7.25 -17.11
N LYS A 337 24.85 8.20 -16.48
CA LYS A 337 25.45 9.45 -16.02
C LYS A 337 24.75 9.84 -14.72
N ASP A 338 25.50 9.71 -13.65
CA ASP A 338 25.51 10.54 -12.44
C ASP A 338 25.53 9.69 -11.18
N CYS A 339 26.76 9.41 -10.73
CA CYS A 339 27.03 8.99 -9.37
C CYS A 339 28.40 9.61 -9.02
N VAL A 340 28.39 10.60 -8.11
CA VAL A 340 29.41 10.93 -7.09
C VAL A 340 29.25 12.40 -6.66
N GLN A 341 29.26 12.61 -5.34
CA GLN A 341 29.18 13.86 -4.54
C GLN A 341 27.73 14.37 -4.31
N THR A 342 27.25 14.52 -3.08
CA THR A 342 27.87 15.27 -1.97
C THR A 342 27.21 14.92 -0.62
N ALA A 343 28.02 14.89 0.45
CA ALA A 343 27.58 14.88 1.84
C ALA A 343 27.55 16.33 2.39
N HIS A 344 26.66 16.57 3.35
CA HIS A 344 26.44 17.79 4.16
C HIS A 344 25.41 18.81 3.66
N LEU A 345 24.76 19.44 4.66
CA LEU A 345 23.60 20.37 4.66
C LEU A 345 22.28 19.61 4.90
N PHE A 346 21.58 19.73 6.03
CA PHE A 346 21.24 20.94 6.78
C PHE A 346 21.17 20.73 8.31
N LYS A 347 21.85 21.62 9.04
CA LYS A 347 21.46 22.15 10.37
C LYS A 347 20.93 23.58 10.12
N VAL A 348 19.92 23.98 10.90
CA VAL A 348 19.34 25.36 10.96
C VAL A 348 20.33 26.32 11.65
N PRO A 349 20.39 27.63 11.30
CA PRO A 349 19.66 28.66 12.06
C PRO A 349 19.08 29.86 11.26
N ASN A 350 18.18 30.59 11.92
CA ASN A 350 17.43 31.80 11.55
C ASN A 350 18.25 33.01 11.02
N VAL A 351 17.56 33.88 10.24
CA VAL A 351 17.38 35.36 10.41
C VAL A 351 17.37 36.13 9.05
N LEU A 352 16.23 36.82 8.81
CA LEU A 352 15.93 38.04 8.03
C LEU A 352 16.36 38.27 6.55
N SER A 353 15.33 38.70 5.81
CA SER A 353 15.29 39.78 4.78
C SER A 353 15.35 39.44 3.27
N SER A 354 14.19 39.69 2.64
CA SER A 354 13.95 40.42 1.38
C SER A 354 14.43 39.89 0.01
N VAL A 355 13.45 39.86 -0.91
CA VAL A 355 13.51 40.17 -2.36
C VAL A 355 13.84 39.02 -3.36
N LYS A 356 12.75 38.64 -4.06
CA LYS A 356 12.54 38.39 -5.51
C LYS A 356 13.30 37.28 -6.27
N ASP A 357 12.44 36.47 -6.90
CA ASP A 357 12.43 36.07 -8.32
C ASP A 357 13.29 34.90 -8.85
N VAL A 358 12.55 33.97 -9.48
CA VAL A 358 12.86 33.16 -10.67
C VAL A 358 13.51 31.76 -10.48
N LYS A 359 12.67 30.75 -10.73
CA LYS A 359 12.89 29.32 -11.10
C LYS A 359 13.83 29.13 -12.33
N PRO A 360 14.21 27.91 -12.79
CA PRO A 360 14.09 26.54 -12.22
C PRO A 360 15.32 25.60 -12.47
N LYS A 361 15.17 24.33 -12.02
CA LYS A 361 15.81 23.04 -12.45
C LYS A 361 17.01 22.52 -11.64
N GLY A 362 16.91 21.24 -11.27
CA GLY A 362 18.03 20.40 -10.84
C GLY A 362 17.58 19.09 -10.19
N MET A 363 18.15 17.98 -10.65
CA MET A 363 17.89 16.57 -10.30
C MET A 363 17.72 16.26 -8.80
N ARG A 364 16.97 15.18 -8.49
CA ARG A 364 17.05 14.52 -7.19
C ARG A 364 17.16 13.00 -7.32
N ASP A 365 18.23 12.51 -6.68
CA ASP A 365 18.69 11.14 -6.52
C ASP A 365 17.67 10.18 -5.86
N SER A 366 18.03 8.88 -5.89
CA SER A 366 17.56 7.71 -5.12
C SER A 366 17.17 7.90 -3.63
N SER A 367 17.26 9.11 -3.10
CA SER A 367 16.51 9.63 -1.95
C SER A 367 14.99 9.67 -2.15
N SER A 368 14.50 9.61 -3.40
CA SER A 368 13.07 9.68 -3.75
C SER A 368 12.23 8.61 -3.07
N LEU A 369 12.64 7.33 -3.09
CA LEU A 369 11.88 6.24 -2.45
C LEU A 369 11.82 6.38 -0.92
N ARG A 370 12.91 6.83 -0.27
CA ARG A 370 12.89 7.15 1.16
C ARG A 370 12.03 8.39 1.45
N SER A 371 12.07 9.41 0.58
CA SER A 371 11.27 10.62 0.75
C SER A 371 9.78 10.39 0.46
N CYS A 372 9.45 9.48 -0.45
CA CYS A 372 8.08 9.24 -0.81
C CYS A 372 7.36 8.28 0.14
N LEU A 373 8.08 7.32 0.73
CA LEU A 373 7.56 6.45 1.79
C LEU A 373 7.51 7.16 3.15
N MET A 374 8.52 7.97 3.50
CA MET A 374 8.65 8.54 4.86
C MET A 374 8.27 10.03 4.97
N THR A 375 8.53 10.86 3.95
CA THR A 375 8.16 12.30 4.01
C THR A 375 6.69 12.54 3.70
N SER A 376 5.97 11.50 3.28
CA SER A 376 4.60 11.64 2.82
C SER A 376 3.54 11.56 3.90
N PHE A 377 3.76 10.77 4.94
CA PHE A 377 2.83 10.66 6.05
C PHE A 377 3.33 11.32 7.35
N PHE A 378 4.66 11.48 7.51
CA PHE A 378 5.25 11.48 8.86
C PHE A 378 6.11 12.69 9.23
N TYR A 379 5.99 13.83 8.55
CA TYR A 379 6.65 15.07 8.99
C TYR A 379 5.65 16.12 9.48
N ASN A 380 5.32 16.01 10.76
CA ASN A 380 5.01 17.14 11.65
C ASN A 380 5.42 16.78 13.09
N TYR A 381 6.73 16.62 13.30
CA TYR A 381 7.45 17.03 14.50
C TYR A 381 8.85 17.51 14.09
#